data_AF-A0A6I6MGY2-F1
#
_entry.id   AF-A0A6I6MGY2-F1
#
_cell.length_a   1.000
_cell.length_b   1.000
_cell.length_c   1.000
_cell.angle_alpha   90.00
_cell.angle_beta   90.00
_cell.angle_gamma   90.00
#
_symmetry.space_group_name_H-M   'P 1'
#
loop_
_entity.id
_entity.type
_entity.pdbx_description
1 polymer ?
#
loop_
_entity_poly.entity_id
_entity_poly.type
_entity_poly.pdbx_seq_one_letter_code
_entity_poly.pdbx_strand_id
1 'polypeptide(L)' 'MNDSLSKEEAYEAMFRFLEAYWERGGKTSDDIAILLGSMSLLRRGRPLDMALWSDWLEAIDKGVGEGAEG' A
#
# COMPACT_ATOMS: atom_id res chain seq x y z
N MET A 1 11.41 3.23 18.56
CA MET A 1 10.69 2.91 17.33
C MET A 1 11.32 3.76 16.24
N ASN A 2 11.54 3.21 15.04
CA ASN A 2 11.98 4.03 13.92
C ASN A 2 10.71 4.71 13.40
N ASP A 3 10.51 5.99 13.72
CA ASP A 3 9.27 6.72 13.38
C ASP A 3 9.16 7.06 11.89
N SER A 4 10.05 6.51 11.06
CA SER A 4 10.07 6.68 9.61
C SER A 4 10.20 5.32 8.94
N LEU A 5 9.21 5.01 8.10
CA LEU A 5 9.20 3.85 7.23
C LEU A 5 9.85 4.22 5.89
N SER A 6 10.59 3.28 5.31
CA SER A 6 10.94 3.34 3.89
C SER A 6 9.67 3.24 3.02
N LYS A 7 9.79 3.61 1.74
CA LYS A 7 8.64 3.57 0.81
C LYS A 7 8.12 2.14 0.64
N GLU A 8 9.02 1.16 0.65
CA GLU A 8 8.72 -0.26 0.63
C GLU A 8 8.00 -0.72 1.91
N GLU A 9 8.50 -0.33 3.10
CA GLU A 9 7.86 -0.67 4.37
C GLU A 9 6.47 -0.03 4.51
N ALA A 10 6.31 1.22 4.04
CA ALA A 10 5.02 1.89 4.01
C ALA A 10 4.03 1.21 3.06
N TYR A 11 4.50 0.72 1.90
CA TYR A 11 3.67 -0.06 0.98
C TYR A 11 3.24 -1.39 1.62
N GLU A 12 4.16 -2.09 2.28
CA GLU A 12 3.84 -3.33 2.99
C GLU A 12 2.84 -3.09 4.14
N ALA A 13 3.01 -2.02 4.90
CA ALA A 13 2.07 -1.65 5.97
C ALA A 13 0.67 -1.39 5.40
N MET A 14 0.57 -0.68 4.28
CA MET A 14 -0.69 -0.39 3.59
C MET A 14 -1.35 -1.67 3.04
N PHE A 15 -0.57 -2.58 2.43
CA PHE A 15 -1.06 -3.89 1.99
C PHE A 15 -1.67 -4.68 3.16
N ARG A 16 -0.92 -4.82 4.27
CA ARG A 16 -1.38 -5.55 5.47
C ARG A 16 -2.64 -4.93 6.08
N PHE A 17 -2.76 -3.61 6.05
CA PHE A 17 -3.96 -2.92 6.52
C PHE A 17 -5.19 -3.26 5.67
N LEU A 18 -5.06 -3.21 4.34
CA LEU A 18 -6.14 -3.54 3.41
C LEU A 18 -6.53 -5.02 3.51
N GLU A 19 -5.55 -5.91 3.62
CA GLU A 19 -5.78 -7.35 3.85
C GLU A 19 -6.61 -7.54 5.11
N ALA A 20 -6.16 -7.00 6.25
CA ALA A 20 -6.90 -7.11 7.51
C ALA A 20 -8.31 -6.50 7.43
N TYR A 21 -8.51 -5.42 6.67
CA TYR A 21 -9.83 -4.84 6.44
C TYR A 21 -10.74 -5.79 5.64
N TRP A 22 -10.23 -6.36 4.56
CA TRP A 22 -10.93 -7.35 3.74
C TRP A 22 -11.32 -8.59 4.55
N GLU A 23 -10.41 -9.08 5.39
CA GLU A 23 -10.68 -10.22 6.28
C GLU A 23 -11.78 -9.91 7.29
N ARG A 24 -11.76 -8.71 7.91
CA ARG A 24 -12.84 -8.26 8.82
C ARG A 24 -14.20 -8.16 8.12
N GLY A 25 -14.21 -7.81 6.82
CA GLY A 25 -15.40 -7.81 5.97
C GLY A 25 -15.85 -9.20 5.52
N GLY A 26 -15.26 -10.27 6.03
CA GLY A 26 -15.60 -11.64 5.66
C GLY A 26 -15.15 -12.03 4.25
N LYS A 27 -14.17 -11.30 3.67
CA LYS A 27 -13.62 -11.57 2.34
C LYS A 27 -14.65 -11.50 1.20
N THR A 28 -15.66 -10.63 1.35
CA THR A 28 -16.80 -10.53 0.43
C THR A 28 -16.67 -9.42 -0.61
N SER A 29 -15.74 -8.50 -0.44
CA SER A 29 -15.51 -7.42 -1.41
C SER A 29 -14.56 -7.89 -2.51
N ASP A 30 -15.11 -8.05 -3.72
CA ASP A 30 -14.35 -8.42 -4.92
C ASP A 30 -13.36 -7.32 -5.31
N ASP A 31 -13.74 -6.05 -5.18
CA ASP A 31 -12.87 -4.92 -5.51
C ASP A 31 -11.59 -4.93 -4.67
N ILE A 32 -11.71 -5.19 -3.37
CA ILE A 32 -10.55 -5.27 -2.47
C ILE A 32 -9.74 -6.54 -2.77
N ALA A 33 -10.40 -7.66 -3.09
CA ALA A 33 -9.71 -8.90 -3.48
C ALA A 33 -8.88 -8.71 -4.76
N ILE A 34 -9.42 -8.02 -5.77
CA ILE A 34 -8.72 -7.69 -7.02
C ILE A 34 -7.53 -6.77 -6.72
N LEU A 35 -7.74 -5.71 -5.93
CA LEU A 35 -6.68 -4.79 -5.54
C LEU A 35 -5.54 -5.52 -4.82
N LEU A 36 -5.84 -6.32 -3.79
CA LEU A 36 -4.85 -7.12 -3.06
C LEU A 36 -4.10 -8.09 -3.99
N GLY A 37 -4.81 -8.70 -4.94
CA GLY A 37 -4.22 -9.55 -5.97
C GLY A 37 -3.19 -8.78 -6.82
N SER A 38 -3.58 -7.61 -7.35
CA SER A 38 -2.71 -6.75 -8.14
C SER A 38 -1.54 -6.17 -7.35
N MET A 39 -1.74 -5.92 -6.06
CA MET A 39 -0.71 -5.41 -5.16
C MET A 39 0.34 -6.46 -4.73
N SER A 40 0.17 -7.72 -5.14
CA SER A 40 1.01 -8.85 -4.71
C SER A 40 2.50 -8.50 -4.70
N LEU A 41 3.07 -8.60 -3.51
CA LEU A 41 4.46 -8.29 -3.23
C LEU A 41 5.38 -9.41 -3.74
N LEU A 42 6.46 -9.05 -4.44
CA LEU A 42 7.63 -9.93 -4.46
C LEU A 42 8.14 -10.09 -3.03
N ARG A 43 8.76 -11.24 -2.75
CA ARG A 43 9.35 -11.68 -1.46
C ARG A 43 10.39 -10.71 -0.82
N ARG A 44 10.54 -9.49 -1.33
CA ARG A 44 11.41 -8.40 -0.86
C ARG A 44 10.71 -7.03 -0.80
N GLY A 45 9.37 -6.97 -0.73
CA GLY A 45 8.65 -5.72 -0.47
C GLY A 45 8.52 -4.77 -1.68
N ARG A 46 8.75 -5.27 -2.91
CA ARG A 46 8.52 -4.49 -4.14
C ARG A 46 7.31 -5.05 -4.91
N PRO A 47 6.44 -4.20 -5.47
CA PRO A 47 5.34 -4.66 -6.30
C PRO A 47 5.87 -5.43 -7.53
N LEU A 48 5.18 -6.49 -7.93
CA LEU A 48 5.41 -7.17 -9.20
C LEU A 48 5.09 -6.28 -10.40
N ASP A 49 4.20 -5.31 -10.20
CA ASP A 49 3.74 -4.36 -11.21
C ASP A 49 4.41 -2.98 -11.02
N MET A 50 5.17 -2.55 -12.04
CA MET A 50 5.84 -1.25 -12.03
C MET A 50 4.86 -0.07 -12.12
N ALA A 51 3.66 -0.27 -12.68
CA ALA A 51 2.64 0.78 -12.74
C ALA A 51 2.11 1.10 -11.33
N LEU A 52 1.73 0.07 -10.57
CA LEU A 52 1.29 0.23 -9.18
C LEU A 52 2.37 0.82 -8.27
N TRP A 53 3.65 0.50 -8.51
CA TRP A 53 4.74 1.15 -7.79
C TRP A 53 4.83 2.64 -8.11
N SER A 54 4.65 3.04 -9.37
CA SER A 54 4.63 4.45 -9.76
C SER A 54 3.46 5.19 -9.09
N ASP A 55 2.26 4.61 -9.11
CA ASP A 55 1.08 5.18 -8.48
C ASP A 55 1.28 5.34 -6.97
N TRP A 56 1.94 4.38 -6.32
CA TRP A 56 2.31 4.46 -4.91
C TRP A 56 3.30 5.58 -4.61
N LEU A 57 4.35 5.73 -5.44
CA LEU A 57 5.31 6.82 -5.27
C LEU A 57 4.65 8.19 -5.43
N GLU A 58 3.71 8.33 -6.36
CA GLU A 58 2.91 9.54 -6.54
C GLU A 58 1.99 9.80 -5.34
N ALA A 59 1.37 8.76 -4.79
CA ALA A 59 0.54 8.87 -3.59
C ALA A 59 1.36 9.31 -2.36
N ILE A 60 2.59 8.80 -2.19
CA ILE A 60 3.50 9.26 -1.14
C ILE A 60 3.85 10.74 -1.34
N ASP A 61 4.20 11.14 -2.56
CA ASP A 61 4.59 12.53 -2.84
C ASP A 61 3.45 13.50 -2.52
N LYS A 62 2.21 13.16 -2.90
CA LYS A 62 1.01 13.91 -2.54
C LYS A 62 0.76 13.93 -1.03
N GLY A 63 0.80 12.77 -0.38
CA GLY A 63 0.51 12.65 1.05
C GLY A 63 1.55 13.30 1.96
N VAL A 64 2.81 13.41 1.51
CA VAL A 64 3.88 14.12 2.21
C VAL A 64 3.89 15.62 1.86
N GLY A 65 3.51 15.99 0.64
CA GLY A 65 3.40 17.38 0.19
C GLY A 65 2.29 18.18 0.87
N GLU A 66 1.19 17.53 1.25
CA GLU A 66 0.06 18.18 1.96
C GLU A 66 0.33 18.41 3.47
N GLY A 67 1.46 17.94 4.01
CA GLY A 67 1.84 18.11 5.42
C GLY A 67 2.75 19.30 5.73
N ALA A 68 3.14 20.10 4.73
CA ALA A 68 4.11 21.20 4.89
C ALA A 68 3.50 22.62 4.85
N GLU A 69 2.19 22.76 4.65
CA GLU A 69 1.48 24.04 4.75
C GLU A 69 0.23 23.89 5.62
N GLY A 70 0.40 24.11 6.93
CA GLY A 70 -0.68 24.15 7.93
C GLY A 70 -0.18 24.66 9.27
#